data_AF-A0A4Y2MSW5-F1
#
_entry.id   AF-A0A4Y2MSW5-F1
#
_cell.length_a   1.000
_cell.length_b   1.000
_cell.length_c   1.000
_cell.angle_alpha   90.00
_cell.angle_beta   90.00
_cell.angle_gamma   90.00
#
_symmetry.space_group_name_H-M   'P 1'
#
loop_
_entity.id
_entity.type
_entity.pdbx_description
1 polymer ?
#
loop_
_entity_poly.entity_id
_entity_poly.type
_entity_poly.pdbx_seq_one_letter_code
_entity_poly.pdbx_strand_id
1 'polypeptide(L)'
;MLYVSTSNPSNELITLFVFILRVYAPSWFRIEVHHSIKDVARLLWHFISSSRYLPKKYRDIIEPVISRNAYFEAPKNVLLAMLTDERCHIRTLAARRIIKAREIGPDSNCVRRFVTPAVNIQTTDKVDLIDWQACNVTPPTVLRHISSHEDDAGRCANERLRLY
;
A
#
# COMPACT_ATOMS: atom_id res chain seq x y z
N MET A 1 -21.45 20.37 6.85
CA MET A 1 -20.14 20.99 7.13
C MET A 1 -20.37 22.51 7.10
N LEU A 2 -20.49 23.14 8.26
CA LEU A 2 -20.91 24.55 8.39
C LEU A 2 -19.71 25.46 8.09
N TYR A 3 -19.58 25.92 6.85
CA TYR A 3 -18.55 26.89 6.46
C TYR A 3 -19.01 28.26 6.95
N VAL A 4 -18.35 28.77 7.99
CA VAL A 4 -18.39 30.20 8.30
C VAL A 4 -17.80 30.89 7.09
N SER A 5 -18.65 31.51 6.27
CA SER A 5 -18.24 32.20 5.05
C SER A 5 -17.46 33.45 5.43
N THR A 6 -16.18 33.28 5.76
CA THR A 6 -15.25 34.39 5.93
C THR A 6 -14.91 34.89 4.55
N SER A 7 -15.16 36.17 4.28
CA SER A 7 -14.87 36.80 2.99
C SER A 7 -13.37 36.77 2.62
N ASN A 8 -12.48 36.63 3.61
CA ASN A 8 -11.02 36.54 3.43
C ASN A 8 -10.43 35.34 4.22
N PRO A 9 -10.47 34.11 3.67
CA PRO A 9 -9.87 32.94 4.33
C PRO A 9 -8.33 33.03 4.33
N SER A 10 -7.69 32.50 5.37
CA SER A 10 -6.22 32.43 5.44
C SER A 10 -5.65 31.41 4.45
N ASN A 11 -4.37 31.58 4.07
CA ASN A 11 -3.68 30.64 3.17
C ASN A 11 -3.62 29.22 3.75
N GLU A 12 -3.53 29.09 5.08
CA GLU A 12 -3.57 27.82 5.80
C GLU A 12 -4.93 27.13 5.63
N LEU A 13 -6.03 27.88 5.78
CA LEU A 13 -7.39 27.36 5.64
C LEU A 13 -7.67 26.95 4.19
N ILE A 14 -7.26 27.76 3.22
CA ILE A 14 -7.33 27.42 1.80
C ILE A 14 -6.55 26.13 1.52
N THR A 15 -5.33 26.01 2.06
CA THR A 15 -4.49 24.82 1.85
C THR A 15 -5.14 23.57 2.44
N LEU A 16 -5.70 23.66 3.65
CA LEU A 16 -6.40 22.56 4.30
C LEU A 16 -7.62 22.13 3.48
N PHE A 17 -8.42 23.07 3.00
CA PHE A 17 -9.59 22.77 2.19
C PHE A 17 -9.21 22.10 0.86
N VAL A 18 -8.19 22.63 0.18
CA VAL A 18 -7.64 22.03 -1.05
C VAL A 18 -7.12 20.62 -0.78
N PHE A 19 -6.47 20.39 0.37
CA PHE A 19 -6.02 19.06 0.78
C PHE A 19 -7.18 18.08 1.00
N ILE A 20 -8.25 18.52 1.68
CA ILE A 20 -9.45 17.71 1.88
C ILE A 20 -10.05 17.31 0.54
N LEU A 21 -10.20 18.26 -0.39
CA LEU A 21 -10.80 18.00 -1.70
C LEU A 21 -9.92 17.18 -2.64
N ARG A 22 -8.60 17.42 -2.66
CA ARG A 22 -7.68 16.77 -3.61
C ARG A 22 -7.13 15.45 -3.13
N VAL A 23 -6.99 15.26 -1.81
CA VAL A 23 -6.31 14.09 -1.23
C VAL A 23 -7.26 13.29 -0.36
N TYR A 24 -7.84 13.91 0.67
CA TYR A 24 -8.59 13.16 1.67
C TYR A 24 -9.88 12.55 1.11
N ALA A 25 -10.76 13.34 0.51
CA ALA A 25 -12.04 12.86 0.00
C ALA A 25 -11.89 11.81 -1.13
N PRO A 26 -11.00 11.99 -2.14
CA PRO A 26 -10.77 10.94 -3.14
C PRO A 26 -10.16 9.67 -2.55
N SER A 27 -9.26 9.80 -1.57
CA SER A 27 -8.64 8.63 -0.92
C SER A 27 -9.65 7.87 -0.05
N TRP A 28 -10.47 8.58 0.71
CA TRP A 28 -11.58 8.01 1.48
C TRP A 28 -12.53 7.23 0.57
N PHE A 29 -12.97 7.84 -0.51
CA PHE A 29 -13.86 7.17 -1.47
C PHE A 29 -13.24 5.92 -2.08
N ARG A 30 -11.93 5.97 -2.39
CA ARG A 30 -11.21 4.79 -2.89
C ARG A 30 -11.12 3.67 -1.86
N ILE A 31 -10.98 3.98 -0.58
CA ILE A 31 -10.99 2.97 0.49
C ILE A 31 -12.36 2.28 0.56
N GLU A 32 -13.45 3.07 0.52
CA GLU A 32 -14.81 2.53 0.54
C GLU A 32 -15.08 1.60 -0.65
N VAL A 33 -14.66 2.02 -1.86
CA VAL A 33 -14.89 1.25 -3.09
C VAL A 33 -13.95 0.06 -3.24
N HIS A 34 -12.70 0.17 -2.79
CA HIS A 34 -11.64 -0.83 -2.96
C HIS A 34 -11.09 -1.30 -1.60
N HIS A 35 -11.93 -1.91 -0.77
CA HIS A 35 -11.54 -2.38 0.56
C HIS A 35 -10.84 -3.75 0.58
N SER A 36 -10.56 -4.36 -0.58
CA SER A 36 -9.87 -5.65 -0.64
C SER A 36 -8.41 -5.50 -0.23
N ILE A 37 -7.87 -6.52 0.45
CA ILE A 37 -6.50 -6.53 0.97
C ILE A 37 -5.43 -6.34 -0.12
N LYS A 38 -5.73 -6.69 -1.37
CA LYS A 38 -4.84 -6.49 -2.53
C LYS A 38 -4.68 -5.03 -2.95
N ASP A 39 -5.62 -4.17 -2.55
CA ASP A 39 -5.65 -2.77 -2.99
C ASP A 39 -4.96 -1.85 -1.99
N VAL A 40 -4.65 -2.32 -0.78
CA VAL A 40 -4.13 -1.46 0.31
C VAL A 40 -2.84 -0.73 -0.06
N ALA A 41 -1.85 -1.42 -0.62
CA ALA A 41 -0.60 -0.80 -1.07
C ALA A 41 -0.81 0.22 -2.20
N ARG A 42 -1.83 -0.01 -3.03
CA ARG A 42 -2.22 0.92 -4.10
C ARG A 42 -2.88 2.17 -3.51
N LEU A 43 -3.73 2.01 -2.50
CA LEU A 43 -4.38 3.10 -1.79
C LEU A 43 -3.37 4.01 -1.08
N LEU A 44 -2.39 3.42 -0.37
CA LEU A 44 -1.35 4.21 0.27
C LEU A 44 -0.48 4.94 -0.74
N TRP A 45 -0.09 4.27 -1.83
CA TRP A 45 0.65 4.90 -2.92
C TRP A 45 -0.09 6.11 -3.49
N HIS A 46 -1.39 5.97 -3.76
CA HIS A 46 -2.21 7.07 -4.24
C HIS A 46 -2.25 8.22 -3.23
N PHE A 47 -2.43 7.94 -1.95
CA PHE A 47 -2.42 8.97 -0.91
C PHE A 47 -1.09 9.73 -0.86
N ILE A 48 0.04 9.01 -0.83
CA ILE A 48 1.38 9.59 -0.84
C ILE A 48 1.58 10.45 -2.09
N SER A 49 1.31 9.89 -3.27
CA SER A 49 1.48 10.58 -4.54
C SER A 49 0.62 11.85 -4.63
N SER A 50 -0.66 11.76 -4.24
CA SER A 50 -1.57 12.90 -4.20
C SER A 50 -1.19 13.98 -3.20
N SER A 51 -0.43 13.65 -2.14
CA SER A 51 0.04 14.64 -1.16
C SER A 51 1.29 15.43 -1.60
N ARG A 52 1.97 15.02 -2.70
CA ARG A 52 3.27 15.59 -3.11
C ARG A 52 3.24 17.05 -3.54
N TYR A 53 2.08 17.56 -3.97
CA TYR A 53 1.95 18.96 -4.36
C TYR A 53 2.07 19.91 -3.17
N LEU A 54 1.95 19.40 -1.93
CA LEU A 54 2.01 20.22 -0.75
C LEU A 54 3.42 20.83 -0.55
N PRO A 55 3.48 22.09 -0.10
CA PRO A 55 4.72 22.69 0.41
C PRO A 55 5.39 21.82 1.47
N LYS A 56 6.73 21.83 1.50
CA LYS A 56 7.53 21.00 2.42
C LYS A 56 7.06 21.12 3.87
N LYS A 57 6.78 22.33 4.35
CA LYS A 57 6.29 22.58 5.73
C LYS A 57 5.06 21.74 6.12
N TYR A 58 4.18 21.42 5.18
CA TYR A 58 3.00 20.58 5.45
C TYR A 58 3.29 19.10 5.25
N ARG A 59 4.16 18.76 4.29
CA ARG A 59 4.63 17.38 4.11
C ARG A 59 5.36 16.87 5.36
N ASP A 60 6.21 17.70 5.96
CA ASP A 60 6.93 17.37 7.20
C ASP A 60 5.96 17.03 8.37
N ILE A 61 4.70 17.48 8.31
CA ILE A 61 3.65 17.15 9.30
C ILE A 61 2.94 15.83 8.94
N ILE A 62 2.63 15.63 7.65
CA ILE A 62 1.79 14.51 7.18
C ILE A 62 2.61 13.22 7.00
N GLU A 63 3.84 13.32 6.52
CA GLU A 63 4.71 12.17 6.23
C GLU A 63 4.95 11.26 7.45
N PRO A 64 5.19 11.78 8.68
CA PRO A 64 5.23 10.96 9.89
C PRO A 64 3.89 10.32 10.26
N VAL A 65 2.76 10.92 9.87
CA VAL A 65 1.42 10.34 10.10
C VAL A 65 1.20 9.17 9.14
N ILE A 66 1.55 9.33 7.87
CA ILE A 66 1.52 8.26 6.87
C ILE A 66 2.37 7.07 7.33
N SER A 67 3.62 7.32 7.75
CA SER A 67 4.55 6.27 8.18
C SER A 67 4.03 5.48 9.37
N ARG A 68 3.43 6.15 10.36
CA ARG A 68 2.82 5.48 11.53
C ARG A 68 1.60 4.64 11.16
N ASN A 69 0.86 5.05 10.13
CA ASN A 69 -0.35 4.37 9.66
C ASN A 69 -0.08 3.30 8.59
N ALA A 70 1.17 3.12 8.15
CA ALA A 70 1.56 2.14 7.14
C ALA A 70 1.57 0.69 7.65
N TYR A 71 0.78 0.38 8.66
CA TYR A 71 0.60 -0.97 9.21
C TYR A 71 0.37 -1.97 8.06
N PHE A 72 -0.58 -1.69 7.19
CA PHE A 72 -0.95 -2.62 6.12
C PHE A 72 0.08 -2.76 4.99
N GLU A 73 1.21 -2.05 5.00
CA GLU A 73 2.27 -2.20 4.00
C GLU A 73 3.21 -3.37 4.27
N ALA A 74 2.85 -4.31 5.14
CA ALA A 74 3.64 -5.52 5.34
C ALA A 74 3.98 -6.17 3.97
N PRO A 75 5.18 -6.77 3.79
CA PRO A 75 5.62 -7.32 2.51
C PRO A 75 4.60 -8.24 1.81
N LYS A 76 3.84 -9.00 2.61
CA LYS A 76 2.76 -9.86 2.11
C LYS A 76 1.66 -9.08 1.35
N ASN A 77 1.28 -7.89 1.81
CA ASN A 77 0.20 -7.10 1.22
C ASN A 77 0.69 -6.36 -0.04
N VAL A 78 1.92 -5.85 -0.02
CA VAL A 78 2.56 -5.29 -1.21
C VAL A 78 2.69 -6.36 -2.31
N LEU A 79 3.10 -7.59 -1.96
CA LEU A 79 3.13 -8.70 -2.91
C LEU A 79 1.76 -9.02 -3.53
N LEU A 80 0.67 -8.94 -2.76
CA LEU A 80 -0.68 -9.12 -3.29
C LEU A 80 -1.03 -8.01 -4.30
N ALA A 81 -0.70 -6.76 -4.00
CA ALA A 81 -0.91 -5.63 -4.91
C ALA A 81 -0.07 -5.74 -6.19
N MET A 82 1.14 -6.31 -6.10
CA MET A 82 2.01 -6.57 -7.25
C MET A 82 1.49 -7.72 -8.12
N LEU A 83 0.92 -8.78 -7.54
CA LEU A 83 0.32 -9.89 -8.29
C LEU A 83 -0.87 -9.47 -9.15
N THR A 84 -1.59 -8.42 -8.74
CA THR A 84 -2.72 -7.86 -9.49
C THR A 84 -2.34 -6.54 -10.19
N ASP A 85 -1.06 -6.31 -10.43
CA ASP A 85 -0.57 -5.19 -11.24
C ASP A 85 -0.87 -5.43 -12.72
N GLU A 86 -1.13 -4.36 -13.47
CA GLU A 86 -1.37 -4.43 -14.91
C GLU A 86 -0.10 -4.81 -15.68
N ARG A 87 1.08 -4.44 -15.16
CA ARG A 87 2.37 -4.69 -15.77
C ARG A 87 2.83 -6.13 -15.52
N CYS A 88 3.06 -6.87 -16.61
CA CYS A 88 3.46 -8.28 -16.55
C CYS A 88 4.73 -8.52 -15.72
N HIS A 89 5.78 -7.71 -15.94
CA HIS A 89 7.05 -7.84 -15.24
C HIS A 89 6.94 -7.67 -13.71
N ILE A 90 6.00 -6.84 -13.23
CA ILE A 90 5.74 -6.67 -11.79
C ILE A 90 5.05 -7.92 -11.21
N ARG A 91 4.07 -8.49 -11.92
CA ARG A 91 3.42 -9.74 -11.50
C ARG A 91 4.42 -10.89 -11.42
N THR A 92 5.29 -11.03 -12.42
CA THR A 92 6.36 -12.06 -12.43
C THR A 92 7.32 -11.86 -11.26
N LEU A 93 7.74 -10.62 -10.98
CA LEU A 93 8.59 -10.31 -9.82
C LEU A 93 7.91 -10.71 -8.50
N ALA A 94 6.61 -10.46 -8.35
CA ALA A 94 5.84 -10.85 -7.18
C ALA A 94 5.80 -12.37 -6.99
N ALA A 95 5.50 -13.11 -8.07
CA ALA A 95 5.46 -14.57 -8.06
C ALA A 95 6.82 -15.15 -7.61
N ARG A 96 7.92 -14.67 -8.19
CA ARG A 96 9.28 -15.10 -7.81
C ARG A 96 9.59 -14.83 -6.34
N ARG A 97 9.25 -13.64 -5.84
CA ARG A 97 9.44 -13.30 -4.42
C ARG A 97 8.62 -14.20 -3.50
N ILE A 98 7.40 -14.56 -3.88
CA ILE A 98 6.54 -15.47 -3.11
C ILE A 98 7.12 -16.88 -3.09
N ILE A 99 7.58 -17.41 -4.23
CA ILE A 99 8.20 -18.73 -4.32
C ILE A 99 9.43 -18.79 -3.41
N LYS A 100 10.34 -17.82 -3.54
CA LYS A 100 11.53 -17.72 -2.68
C LYS A 100 11.19 -17.61 -1.20
N ALA A 101 10.17 -16.84 -0.84
CA ALA A 101 9.73 -16.70 0.55
C ALA A 101 9.10 -17.98 1.14
N ARG A 102 8.59 -18.88 0.28
CA ARG A 102 8.11 -20.21 0.71
C ARG A 102 9.26 -21.18 0.96
N GLU A 103 10.29 -21.13 0.12
CA GLU A 103 11.49 -21.99 0.23
C GLU A 103 12.26 -21.74 1.53
N ILE A 104 12.34 -20.48 1.95
CA ILE A 104 13.03 -20.10 3.20
C ILE A 104 12.33 -20.70 4.44
N GLY A 105 11.01 -20.96 4.36
CA GLY A 105 10.22 -21.56 5.43
C GLY A 105 10.08 -20.66 6.68
N PRO A 106 8.93 -20.65 7.38
CA PRO A 106 8.92 -20.15 8.74
C PRO A 106 9.63 -21.16 9.65
N ASP A 107 10.51 -20.69 10.55
CA ASP A 107 10.86 -21.47 11.74
C ASP A 107 9.55 -21.90 12.40
N SER A 108 9.31 -23.21 12.49
CA SER A 108 8.00 -23.82 12.76
C SER A 108 7.35 -23.42 14.09
N ASN A 109 8.08 -22.70 14.97
CA ASN A 109 7.63 -22.23 16.28
C ASN A 109 7.58 -20.69 16.44
N CYS A 110 7.90 -19.90 15.40
CA CYS A 110 7.93 -18.45 15.53
C CYS A 110 6.56 -17.82 15.20
N VAL A 111 5.93 -17.20 16.20
CA VAL A 111 4.80 -16.28 15.99
C VAL A 111 5.26 -15.17 15.06
N ARG A 112 4.53 -14.94 13.96
CA ARG A 112 4.82 -13.85 13.02
C ARG A 112 4.69 -12.51 13.74
N ARG A 113 5.81 -11.92 14.15
CA ARG A 113 5.83 -10.59 14.75
C ARG A 113 5.45 -9.56 13.68
N PHE A 114 4.42 -8.80 13.95
CA PHE A 114 4.05 -7.69 13.11
C PHE A 114 4.96 -6.50 13.41
N VAL A 115 5.63 -5.99 12.38
CA VAL A 115 6.49 -4.80 12.47
C VAL A 115 6.02 -3.84 11.39
N THR A 116 5.75 -2.59 11.75
CA THR A 116 5.44 -1.54 10.76
C THR A 116 6.67 -1.36 9.88
N PRO A 117 6.57 -1.61 8.57
CA PRO A 117 7.71 -1.46 7.68
C PRO A 117 8.07 0.01 7.53
N ALA A 118 9.36 0.29 7.31
CA ALA A 118 9.78 1.60 6.88
C ALA A 118 9.23 1.86 5.47
N VAL A 119 8.38 2.88 5.32
CA VAL A 119 7.81 3.25 4.03
C VAL A 119 8.66 4.32 3.36
N ASN A 120 9.04 4.06 2.11
CA ASN A 120 9.71 5.03 1.26
C ASN A 120 8.69 6.00 0.64
N ILE A 121 8.47 7.13 1.29
CA ILE A 121 7.51 8.15 0.84
C ILE A 121 7.95 8.81 -0.47
N GLN A 122 9.24 8.82 -0.78
CA GLN A 122 9.81 9.47 -1.96
C GLN A 122 9.80 8.59 -3.22
N THR A 123 9.43 7.31 -3.10
CA THR A 123 9.40 6.36 -4.23
C THR A 123 8.58 6.86 -5.42
N THR A 124 8.90 6.50 -6.65
CA THR A 124 8.02 6.78 -7.81
C THR A 124 7.05 5.65 -8.14
N ASP A 125 7.23 4.50 -7.50
CA ASP A 125 6.42 3.30 -7.74
C ASP A 125 5.97 2.65 -6.42
N LYS A 126 4.75 2.11 -6.41
CA LYS A 126 4.21 1.36 -5.27
C LYS A 126 5.03 0.12 -4.92
N VAL A 127 5.75 -0.44 -5.88
CA VAL A 127 6.61 -1.62 -5.66
C VAL A 127 7.75 -1.30 -4.70
N ASP A 128 8.25 -0.06 -4.72
CA ASP A 128 9.37 0.37 -3.89
C ASP A 128 8.90 1.15 -2.65
N LEU A 129 7.62 1.04 -2.29
CA LEU A 129 7.09 1.58 -1.02
C LEU A 129 7.76 0.95 0.19
N ILE A 130 8.17 -0.31 0.09
CA ILE A 130 8.85 -1.01 1.17
C ILE A 130 10.29 -1.31 0.80
N ASP A 131 11.15 -1.25 1.80
CA ASP A 131 12.51 -1.74 1.67
C ASP A 131 12.52 -3.27 1.72
N TRP A 132 12.66 -3.88 0.54
CA TRP A 132 12.71 -5.34 0.37
C TRP A 132 13.97 -5.99 0.95
N GLN A 133 15.03 -5.23 1.21
CA GLN A 133 16.26 -5.74 1.83
C GLN A 133 16.16 -5.72 3.36
N ALA A 134 15.55 -4.69 3.93
CA ALA A 134 15.36 -4.57 5.37
C ALA A 134 14.16 -5.38 5.91
N CYS A 135 13.27 -5.85 5.04
CA CYS A 135 12.06 -6.58 5.45
C CYS A 135 12.15 -8.09 5.22
N ASN A 136 11.81 -8.89 6.23
CA ASN A 136 11.60 -10.33 6.07
C ASN A 136 10.35 -10.59 5.22
N VAL A 137 10.57 -11.02 3.97
CA VAL A 137 9.49 -11.34 3.04
C VAL A 137 8.77 -12.60 3.51
N THR A 138 7.50 -12.44 3.87
CA THR A 138 6.64 -13.55 4.27
C THR A 138 5.61 -13.84 3.18
N PRO A 139 5.39 -15.11 2.78
CA PRO A 139 4.40 -15.42 1.76
C PRO A 139 2.98 -15.07 2.25
N PRO A 140 2.11 -14.49 1.39
CA PRO A 140 0.74 -14.18 1.76
C PRO A 140 -0.03 -15.44 2.14
N THR A 141 -0.72 -15.41 3.28
CA THR A 141 -1.45 -16.58 3.81
C THR A 141 -2.51 -17.09 2.84
N VAL A 142 -3.18 -16.19 2.11
CA VAL A 142 -4.18 -16.52 1.07
C VAL A 142 -3.60 -17.40 -0.04
N LEU A 143 -2.28 -17.32 -0.26
CA LEU A 143 -1.59 -18.08 -1.30
C LEU A 143 -0.96 -19.39 -0.78
N ARG A 144 -1.04 -19.70 0.52
CA ARG A 144 -0.33 -20.84 1.13
C ARG A 144 -0.57 -22.18 0.42
N HIS A 145 -1.76 -22.36 -0.15
CA HIS A 145 -2.20 -23.61 -0.78
C HIS A 145 -2.24 -23.56 -2.32
N ILE A 146 -1.79 -22.47 -2.95
CA ILE A 146 -1.80 -22.33 -4.42
C ILE A 146 -0.46 -22.82 -4.98
N SER A 147 -0.52 -23.66 -6.02
CA SER A 147 0.66 -24.21 -6.72
C SER A 147 1.55 -23.09 -7.28
N SER A 148 2.85 -23.37 -7.38
CA SER A 148 3.91 -22.40 -7.67
C SER A 148 4.11 -22.10 -9.17
N HIS A 149 3.20 -22.49 -10.05
CA HIS A 149 3.33 -22.17 -11.48
C HIS A 149 3.04 -20.68 -11.72
N GLU A 150 3.98 -19.96 -12.35
CA GLU A 150 3.96 -18.50 -12.52
C GLU A 150 2.65 -17.99 -13.17
N ASP A 151 2.09 -18.75 -14.13
CA ASP A 151 0.87 -18.39 -14.87
C ASP A 151 -0.45 -18.73 -14.15
N ASP A 152 -0.41 -19.70 -13.24
CA ASP A 152 -1.58 -20.12 -12.46
C ASP A 152 -1.69 -19.34 -11.16
N ALA A 153 -0.56 -18.96 -10.56
CA ALA A 153 -0.52 -18.18 -9.33
C ALA A 153 -1.17 -16.80 -9.51
N GLY A 154 -0.94 -16.11 -10.63
CA GLY A 154 -1.54 -14.79 -10.90
C GLY A 154 -3.06 -14.85 -11.15
N ARG A 155 -3.53 -15.84 -11.93
CA ARG A 155 -4.97 -16.02 -12.21
C ARG A 155 -5.74 -16.54 -11.00
N CYS A 156 -5.26 -17.61 -10.36
CA CYS A 156 -5.92 -18.17 -9.17
C CYS A 156 -5.86 -17.23 -7.97
N ALA A 157 -4.80 -16.44 -7.80
CA ALA A 157 -4.76 -15.42 -6.75
C ALA A 157 -5.81 -14.34 -7.01
N ASN A 158 -5.97 -13.86 -8.25
CA ASN A 158 -6.94 -12.82 -8.56
C ASN A 158 -8.40 -13.31 -8.35
N GLU A 159 -8.69 -14.56 -8.72
CA GLU A 159 -9.98 -15.22 -8.44
C GLU A 159 -10.27 -15.31 -6.93
N ARG A 160 -9.28 -15.76 -6.14
CA ARG A 160 -9.45 -15.95 -4.69
C ARG A 160 -9.49 -14.63 -3.93
N LEU A 161 -8.75 -13.61 -4.39
CA LEU A 161 -8.76 -12.24 -3.85
C LEU A 161 -9.98 -11.42 -4.32
N ARG A 162 -10.88 -11.97 -5.14
CA ARG A 162 -12.22 -11.38 -5.38
C ARG A 162 -13.23 -11.82 -4.31
N LEU A 163 -12.91 -12.86 -3.56
CA LEU A 163 -13.77 -13.43 -2.50
C LEU A 163 -13.45 -12.86 -1.10
N TYR A 164 -12.49 -11.93 -1.00
CA TYR A 164 -12.03 -11.27 0.23
C TYR A 164 -11.84 -9.77 0.04
#